data_AF-A0A090X513-F1
#
_entry.id   AF-A0A090X513-F1
#
_cell.length_a   1.000
_cell.length_b   1.000
_cell.length_c   1.000
_cell.angle_alpha   90.00
_cell.angle_beta   90.00
_cell.angle_gamma   90.00
#
_symmetry.space_group_name_H-M   'P 1'
#
loop_
_entity.id
_entity.type
_entity.pdbx_description
1 polymer ?
#
loop_
_entity_poly.entity_id
_entity_poly.type
_entity_poly.pdbx_seq_one_letter_code
_entity_poly.pdbx_strand_id
1 'polypeptide(L)'
;MKPNYLSLLSGLAFLSVVACKTDEKKETIAQVETVPGINLEFMDTTTKPNDDFFRYVNGKWLDNNEIPSDRTRWGSFDELRQKTDDDALTILKAALSTDKDLKKTEIVAGSDQDKAVKLYQTIMDTIARDKQGIEPLKPYLAKIDAIENIQDLQDYIIEMESKSGSGFVGFYVGAHPKDSNKMLVT
;
A
#
# COMPACT_ATOMS: atom_id res chain seq x y z
N MET A 1 -87.08 -2.20 16.50
CA MET A 1 -86.71 -3.61 16.63
C MET A 1 -85.78 -3.76 17.83
N LYS A 2 -86.18 -4.52 18.86
CA LYS A 2 -85.31 -5.08 19.92
C LYS A 2 -84.93 -6.53 19.51
N PRO A 3 -83.91 -7.22 20.06
CA PRO A 3 -83.37 -7.07 21.44
C PRO A 3 -81.84 -7.29 21.69
N ASN A 4 -81.42 -6.86 22.89
CA ASN A 4 -80.53 -7.46 23.93
C ASN A 4 -79.26 -8.29 23.52
N TYR A 5 -78.12 -8.33 24.24
CA TYR A 5 -77.80 -8.46 25.69
C TYR A 5 -76.36 -7.92 25.93
N LEU A 6 -76.05 -7.11 26.94
CA LEU A 6 -75.68 -7.46 28.34
C LEU A 6 -74.47 -8.39 28.51
N SER A 7 -73.32 -7.87 28.98
CA SER A 7 -72.62 -8.31 30.22
C SER A 7 -71.29 -7.58 30.47
N LEU A 8 -71.14 -7.08 31.70
CA LEU A 8 -69.92 -6.58 32.35
C LEU A 8 -68.94 -7.72 32.66
N LEU A 9 -67.63 -7.44 32.71
CA LEU A 9 -66.74 -7.75 33.87
C LEU A 9 -65.30 -7.24 33.66
N SER A 10 -64.93 -6.24 34.46
CA SER A 10 -63.71 -6.12 35.29
C SER A 10 -62.37 -6.72 34.81
N GLY A 11 -61.32 -5.89 34.83
CA GLY A 11 -59.95 -6.38 35.09
C GLY A 11 -58.84 -5.38 34.77
N LEU A 12 -58.50 -4.49 35.71
CA LEU A 12 -57.24 -3.75 35.70
C LEU A 12 -56.09 -4.70 36.06
N ALA A 13 -55.07 -4.82 35.21
CA ALA A 13 -53.75 -5.28 35.60
C ALA A 13 -52.69 -4.63 34.71
N PHE A 14 -52.08 -3.55 35.22
CA PHE A 14 -50.82 -3.04 34.74
C PHE A 14 -49.72 -4.06 35.08
N LEU A 15 -49.06 -4.61 34.06
CA LEU A 15 -47.79 -5.32 34.22
C LEU A 15 -46.85 -4.82 33.13
N SER A 16 -45.94 -3.95 33.57
CA SER A 16 -44.78 -3.44 32.86
C SER A 16 -43.87 -4.57 32.39
N VAL A 17 -43.63 -4.68 31.08
CA VAL A 17 -42.50 -5.44 30.54
C VAL A 17 -41.80 -4.60 29.48
N VAL A 18 -40.72 -3.97 29.96
CA VAL A 18 -39.43 -3.67 29.32
C VAL A 18 -39.42 -3.73 27.79
N ALA A 19 -39.24 -2.55 27.19
CA ALA A 19 -38.86 -2.41 25.79
C ALA A 19 -37.47 -3.01 25.55
N CYS A 20 -37.41 -4.23 25.00
CA CYS A 20 -36.23 -4.67 24.27
C CYS A 20 -36.16 -3.86 22.97
N LYS A 21 -35.32 -2.82 22.96
CA LYS A 21 -34.76 -2.32 21.70
C LYS A 21 -33.85 -3.41 21.17
N THR A 22 -34.36 -4.18 20.22
CA THR A 22 -33.51 -4.97 19.34
C THR A 22 -32.75 -3.95 18.49
N ASP A 23 -31.52 -3.64 18.88
CA ASP A 23 -30.58 -2.96 18.00
C ASP A 23 -30.30 -3.91 16.84
N GLU A 24 -31.05 -3.73 15.74
CA GLU A 24 -30.64 -4.28 14.46
C GLU A 24 -29.26 -3.71 14.15
N LYS A 25 -28.23 -4.53 14.34
CA LYS A 25 -26.98 -4.36 13.60
C LYS A 25 -27.37 -4.43 12.13
N LYS A 26 -27.59 -3.27 11.51
CA LYS A 26 -27.38 -3.11 10.08
C LYS A 26 -25.94 -3.48 9.82
N GLU A 27 -25.70 -4.74 9.50
CA GLU A 27 -24.54 -5.09 8.70
C GLU A 27 -24.70 -4.29 7.40
N THR A 28 -23.98 -3.18 7.33
CA THR A 28 -23.68 -2.53 6.06
C THR A 28 -22.86 -3.55 5.30
N ILE A 29 -23.53 -4.43 4.55
CA ILE A 29 -22.92 -5.24 3.53
C ILE A 29 -22.26 -4.22 2.61
N ALA A 30 -20.93 -4.13 2.66
CA ALA A 30 -20.18 -3.36 1.69
C ALA A 30 -20.67 -3.81 0.31
N GLN A 31 -21.26 -2.89 -0.46
CA GLN A 31 -21.63 -3.19 -1.83
C GLN A 31 -20.33 -3.53 -2.55
N VAL A 32 -20.07 -4.83 -2.74
CA VAL A 32 -19.00 -5.28 -3.60
C VAL A 32 -19.44 -4.92 -5.00
N GLU A 33 -18.89 -3.83 -5.52
CA GLU A 33 -19.06 -3.46 -6.92
C GLU A 33 -18.67 -4.67 -7.76
N THR A 34 -19.62 -5.19 -8.53
CA THR A 34 -19.37 -6.32 -9.43
C THR A 34 -18.60 -5.79 -10.63
N VAL A 35 -17.28 -5.67 -10.48
CA VAL A 35 -16.41 -5.31 -11.60
C VAL A 35 -16.43 -6.50 -12.56
N PRO A 36 -16.91 -6.34 -13.81
CA PRO A 36 -16.91 -7.42 -14.77
C PRO A 36 -15.45 -7.85 -15.03
N GLY A 37 -15.20 -9.16 -15.10
CA GLY A 37 -13.84 -9.69 -15.32
C GLY A 37 -13.20 -9.25 -16.65
N ILE A 38 -14.01 -8.74 -17.58
CA ILE A 38 -13.56 -8.12 -18.84
C ILE A 38 -14.26 -6.77 -18.97
N ASN A 39 -13.48 -5.71 -19.15
CA ASN A 39 -14.03 -4.40 -19.49
C ASN A 39 -14.25 -4.28 -21.01
N LEU A 40 -15.50 -4.40 -21.42
CA LEU A 40 -15.88 -4.31 -22.84
C LEU A 40 -15.77 -2.89 -23.42
N GLU A 41 -15.72 -1.86 -22.56
CA GLU A 41 -15.62 -0.46 -23.00
C GLU A 41 -14.26 -0.13 -23.59
N PHE A 42 -13.22 -0.88 -23.21
CA PHE A 42 -11.85 -0.71 -23.71
C PHE A 42 -11.60 -1.38 -25.07
N MET A 43 -12.53 -2.23 -25.52
CA MET A 43 -12.39 -2.99 -26.75
C MET A 43 -12.62 -2.14 -28.00
N ASP A 44 -11.75 -2.34 -29.00
CA ASP A 44 -11.95 -1.85 -30.36
C ASP A 44 -12.52 -2.98 -31.23
N THR A 45 -13.85 -3.01 -31.33
CA THR A 45 -14.57 -4.03 -32.13
C THR A 45 -14.46 -3.81 -33.64
N THR A 46 -13.79 -2.74 -34.10
CA THR A 46 -13.51 -2.51 -35.53
C THR A 46 -12.27 -3.25 -36.00
N THR A 47 -11.32 -3.52 -35.09
CA THR A 47 -10.17 -4.39 -35.34
C THR A 47 -10.60 -5.84 -35.27
N LYS A 48 -10.20 -6.68 -36.24
CA LYS A 48 -10.53 -8.11 -36.16
C LYS A 48 -9.61 -8.80 -35.14
N PRO A 49 -10.13 -9.66 -34.24
CA PRO A 49 -9.34 -10.31 -33.20
C PRO A 49 -8.25 -11.27 -33.73
N ASN A 50 -8.43 -11.81 -34.94
CA ASN A 50 -7.46 -12.69 -35.59
C ASN A 50 -6.32 -11.92 -36.27
N ASP A 51 -6.49 -10.62 -36.49
CA ASP A 51 -5.48 -9.76 -37.13
C ASP A 51 -4.60 -9.09 -36.07
N ASP A 52 -5.23 -8.52 -35.02
CA ASP A 52 -4.55 -7.97 -33.85
C ASP A 52 -5.43 -8.09 -32.60
N PHE A 53 -5.20 -9.16 -31.83
CA PHE A 53 -5.96 -9.43 -30.62
C PHE A 53 -5.72 -8.38 -29.52
N PHE A 54 -4.50 -7.83 -29.43
CA PHE A 54 -4.17 -6.83 -28.42
C PHE A 54 -4.96 -5.54 -28.66
N ARG A 55 -5.01 -5.08 -29.91
CA ARG A 55 -5.79 -3.92 -30.31
C ARG A 55 -7.29 -4.16 -30.21
N TYR A 56 -7.79 -5.34 -30.59
CA TYR A 56 -9.20 -5.69 -30.40
C TYR A 56 -9.65 -5.57 -28.94
N VAL A 57 -8.84 -6.06 -28.00
CA VAL A 57 -9.18 -6.04 -26.57
C VAL A 57 -8.96 -4.67 -25.92
N ASN A 58 -7.89 -3.95 -26.30
CA ASN A 58 -7.44 -2.76 -25.57
C ASN A 58 -7.49 -1.45 -26.37
N GLY A 59 -7.96 -1.47 -27.61
CA GLY A 59 -7.75 -0.39 -28.57
C GLY A 59 -8.31 0.95 -28.11
N LYS A 60 -9.52 0.99 -27.55
CA LYS A 60 -10.08 2.24 -27.01
C LYS A 60 -9.33 2.70 -25.76
N TRP A 61 -8.85 1.80 -24.91
CA TRP A 61 -8.03 2.20 -23.78
C TRP A 61 -6.71 2.81 -24.27
N LEU A 62 -6.06 2.19 -25.25
CA LEU A 62 -4.80 2.67 -25.81
C LEU A 62 -4.92 4.06 -26.44
N ASP A 63 -6.05 4.35 -27.10
CA ASP A 63 -6.26 5.65 -27.75
C ASP A 63 -6.56 6.79 -26.77
N ASN A 64 -7.16 6.46 -25.62
CA ASN A 64 -7.69 7.46 -24.68
C ASN A 64 -6.85 7.60 -23.40
N ASN A 65 -5.87 6.74 -23.18
CA ASN A 65 -5.02 6.78 -21.99
C ASN A 65 -3.61 7.23 -22.36
N GLU A 66 -3.29 8.46 -21.98
CA GLU A 66 -1.94 9.00 -22.10
C GLU A 66 -1.06 8.45 -20.98
N ILE A 67 0.24 8.32 -21.25
CA ILE A 67 1.22 8.01 -20.21
C ILE A 67 1.36 9.26 -19.33
N PRO A 68 1.13 9.18 -18.00
CA PRO A 68 1.31 10.32 -17.11
C PRO A 68 2.73 10.89 -17.21
N SER A 69 2.88 12.22 -17.08
CA SER A 69 4.16 12.91 -17.31
C SER A 69 5.29 12.51 -16.36
N ASP A 70 4.95 11.94 -15.20
CA ASP A 70 5.87 11.42 -14.19
C ASP A 70 6.23 9.93 -14.41
N ARG A 71 5.72 9.31 -15.47
CA ARG A 71 5.91 7.87 -15.77
C ARG A 71 6.50 7.66 -17.15
N THR A 72 7.28 6.60 -17.30
CA THR A 72 7.85 6.17 -18.60
C THR A 72 6.97 5.15 -19.33
N ARG A 73 5.99 4.57 -18.64
CA ARG A 73 5.00 3.63 -19.17
C ARG A 73 3.71 3.72 -18.38
N TRP A 74 2.60 3.29 -18.98
CA TRP A 74 1.32 3.20 -18.31
C TRP A 74 0.53 1.99 -18.79
N GLY A 75 -0.18 1.35 -17.87
CA GLY A 75 -0.96 0.14 -18.11
C GLY A 75 -1.58 -0.38 -16.82
N SER A 76 -2.35 -1.47 -16.92
CA SER A 76 -3.12 -2.01 -15.79
C SER A 76 -2.29 -2.36 -14.55
N PHE A 77 -1.05 -2.83 -14.71
CA PHE A 77 -0.15 -3.08 -13.58
C PHE A 77 0.38 -1.80 -12.91
N ASP A 78 0.49 -0.71 -13.67
CA ASP A 78 0.92 0.58 -13.14
C ASP A 78 -0.26 1.28 -12.43
N GLU A 79 -1.48 1.18 -12.98
CA GLU A 79 -2.73 1.57 -12.30
C GLU A 79 -2.91 0.82 -10.97
N LEU A 80 -2.72 -0.51 -10.97
CA LEU A 80 -2.79 -1.32 -9.76
C LEU A 80 -1.73 -0.92 -8.73
N ARG A 81 -0.50 -0.64 -9.19
CA ARG A 81 0.58 -0.17 -8.32
C ARG A 81 0.22 1.17 -7.70
N GLN A 82 -0.27 2.14 -8.48
CA GLN A 82 -0.70 3.43 -7.96
C GLN A 82 -1.78 3.28 -6.88
N LYS A 83 -2.81 2.46 -7.14
CA LYS A 83 -3.85 2.17 -6.15
C LYS A 83 -3.27 1.55 -4.86
N THR A 84 -2.32 0.63 -5.01
CA THR A 84 -1.64 0.00 -3.86
C THR A 84 -0.81 1.02 -3.08
N ASP A 85 -0.12 1.93 -3.76
CA ASP A 85 0.64 3.01 -3.13
C ASP A 85 -0.29 3.96 -2.36
N ASP A 86 -1.45 4.30 -2.91
CA ASP A 86 -2.47 5.14 -2.27
C ASP A 86 -3.07 4.48 -1.02
N ASP A 87 -3.37 3.18 -1.10
CA ASP A 87 -3.85 2.38 0.04
C ASP A 87 -2.79 2.31 1.15
N ALA A 88 -1.53 2.02 0.80
CA ALA A 88 -0.42 1.98 1.74
C ALA A 88 -0.17 3.36 2.40
N LEU A 89 -0.24 4.43 1.62
CA LEU A 89 -0.13 5.79 2.11
C LEU A 89 -1.29 6.15 3.06
N THR A 90 -2.51 5.69 2.76
CA THR A 90 -3.66 5.86 3.64
C THR A 90 -3.44 5.18 4.99
N ILE A 91 -2.92 3.94 4.99
CA ILE A 91 -2.57 3.21 6.22
C ILE A 91 -1.46 3.93 7.00
N LEU A 92 -0.41 4.40 6.33
CA LEU A 92 0.67 5.17 6.97
C LEU A 92 0.16 6.47 7.58
N LYS A 93 -0.68 7.22 6.86
CA LYS A 93 -1.33 8.44 7.38
C LYS A 93 -2.25 8.13 8.56
N ALA A 94 -2.97 7.01 8.54
CA ALA A 94 -3.77 6.56 9.67
C ALA A 94 -2.92 6.29 10.91
N ALA A 95 -1.76 5.65 10.73
CA ALA A 95 -0.80 5.38 11.79
C ALA A 95 -0.16 6.68 12.34
N LEU A 96 0.08 7.66 11.48
CA LEU A 96 0.57 8.99 11.86
C LEU A 96 -0.49 9.86 12.55
N SER A 97 -1.76 9.61 12.25
CA SER A 97 -2.87 10.44 12.69
C SER A 97 -3.11 10.26 14.18
N THR A 98 -3.21 11.38 14.89
CA THR A 98 -3.77 11.42 16.25
C THR A 98 -5.31 11.36 16.23
N ASP A 99 -5.91 11.29 15.05
CA ASP A 99 -7.35 11.35 14.83
C ASP A 99 -8.05 9.99 15.03
N LYS A 100 -9.23 10.04 15.64
CA LYS A 100 -9.88 8.90 16.33
C LYS A 100 -10.76 8.02 15.44
N ASP A 101 -10.91 8.35 14.17
CA ASP A 101 -11.88 7.70 13.27
C ASP A 101 -11.31 6.50 12.49
N LEU A 102 -9.99 6.32 12.53
CA LEU A 102 -9.33 5.08 12.11
C LEU A 102 -8.91 4.37 13.38
N LYS A 103 -9.40 3.14 13.58
CA LYS A 103 -9.21 2.32 14.80
C LYS A 103 -7.83 2.58 15.42
N LYS A 104 -7.80 3.17 16.62
CA LYS A 104 -6.58 3.47 17.38
C LYS A 104 -5.61 2.30 17.26
N THR A 105 -4.58 2.47 16.45
CA THR A 105 -3.48 1.52 16.40
C THR A 105 -2.41 2.13 17.27
N GLU A 106 -2.21 1.55 18.45
CA GLU A 106 -1.15 1.98 19.34
C GLU A 106 0.20 1.63 18.70
N ILE A 107 0.97 2.65 18.31
CA ILE A 107 2.32 2.43 17.80
C ILE A 107 3.24 2.17 18.98
N VAL A 108 3.67 0.93 19.12
CA VAL A 108 4.69 0.56 20.11
C VAL A 108 6.05 1.06 19.62
N ALA A 109 6.74 1.85 20.45
CA ALA A 109 8.06 2.36 20.13
C ALA A 109 9.04 1.21 19.80
N GLY A 110 9.78 1.35 18.71
CA GLY A 110 10.72 0.34 18.22
C GLY A 110 10.10 -0.81 17.41
N SER A 111 8.76 -0.87 17.31
CA SER A 111 8.08 -1.81 16.41
C SER A 111 8.37 -1.51 14.93
N ASP A 112 8.09 -2.47 14.05
CA ASP A 112 8.27 -2.24 12.61
C ASP A 112 7.33 -1.17 12.06
N GLN A 113 6.15 -1.01 12.66
CA GLN A 113 5.24 0.09 12.35
C GLN A 113 5.84 1.46 12.74
N ASP A 114 6.45 1.57 13.93
CA ASP A 114 7.16 2.79 14.36
C ASP A 114 8.31 3.13 13.42
N LYS A 115 9.11 2.14 13.02
CA LYS A 115 10.21 2.32 12.07
C LYS A 115 9.71 2.79 10.69
N ALA A 116 8.65 2.17 10.17
CA ALA A 116 8.07 2.55 8.89
C ALA A 116 7.55 4.00 8.91
N VAL A 117 6.87 4.39 9.99
CA VAL A 117 6.39 5.76 10.22
C VAL A 117 7.56 6.76 10.26
N LYS A 118 8.60 6.48 11.06
CA LYS A 118 9.78 7.35 11.17
C LYS A 118 10.55 7.48 9.86
N LEU A 119 10.69 6.39 9.11
CA LEU A 119 11.31 6.40 7.79
C LEU A 119 10.53 7.29 6.83
N TYR A 120 9.21 7.11 6.77
CA TYR A 120 8.33 7.96 5.95
C TYR A 120 8.46 9.43 6.31
N GLN A 121 8.42 9.78 7.61
CA GLN A 121 8.60 11.18 8.06
C GLN A 121 9.95 11.75 7.64
N THR A 122 11.02 10.97 7.76
CA THR A 122 12.39 11.39 7.35
C THR A 122 12.46 11.69 5.86
N ILE A 123 11.82 10.85 5.01
CA ILE A 123 11.81 11.04 3.56
C ILE A 123 10.98 12.28 3.16
N MET A 124 9.88 12.53 3.87
CA MET A 124 8.96 13.63 3.58
C MET A 124 9.45 14.99 4.10
N ASP A 125 10.40 15.04 5.03
CA ASP A 125 11.00 16.29 5.54
C ASP A 125 12.01 16.88 4.54
N THR A 126 11.46 17.43 3.46
CA THR A 126 12.22 18.11 2.41
C THR A 126 12.92 19.37 2.91
N ILE A 127 12.35 20.07 3.91
CA ILE A 127 12.92 21.30 4.47
C ILE A 127 14.24 21.00 5.19
N ALA A 128 14.25 20.00 6.08
CA ALA A 128 15.48 19.62 6.77
C ALA A 128 16.51 19.04 5.79
N ARG A 129 16.08 18.21 4.84
CA ARG A 129 16.96 17.64 3.80
C ARG A 129 17.64 18.73 2.97
N ASP A 130 16.87 19.70 2.48
CA ASP A 130 17.39 20.79 1.65
C ASP A 130 18.34 21.70 2.44
N LYS A 131 18.03 21.94 3.73
CA LYS A 131 18.91 22.68 4.64
C LYS A 131 20.23 21.95 4.90
N GLN A 132 20.21 20.62 5.02
CA GLN A 132 21.42 19.82 5.22
C GLN A 132 22.30 19.76 3.96
N GLY A 133 21.72 19.93 2.78
CA GLY A 133 22.45 19.90 1.51
C GLY A 133 23.30 18.63 1.38
N ILE A 134 24.58 18.79 1.04
CA ILE A 134 25.52 17.68 0.90
C ILE A 134 26.32 17.35 2.17
N GLU A 135 26.06 18.04 3.30
CA GLU A 135 26.83 17.81 4.53
C GLU A 135 26.85 16.34 4.97
N PRO A 136 25.74 15.58 4.91
CA PRO A 136 25.75 14.15 5.26
C PRO A 136 26.64 13.29 4.37
N LEU A 137 26.98 13.75 3.15
CA LEU A 137 27.82 13.03 2.20
C LEU A 137 29.32 13.29 2.40
N LYS A 138 29.69 14.44 2.98
CA LYS A 138 31.10 14.86 3.10
C LYS A 138 32.02 13.84 3.79
N PRO A 139 31.62 13.16 4.89
CA PRO A 139 32.48 12.15 5.52
C PRO A 139 32.81 10.97 4.60
N TYR A 140 31.91 10.63 3.67
CA TYR A 140 32.11 9.56 2.70
C TYR A 140 32.97 10.01 1.53
N LEU A 141 32.78 11.25 1.06
CA LEU A 141 33.63 11.84 0.02
C LEU A 141 35.08 12.00 0.51
N ALA A 142 35.28 12.44 1.75
CA ALA A 142 36.61 12.56 2.34
C ALA A 142 37.34 11.20 2.44
N LYS A 143 36.61 10.10 2.63
CA LYS A 143 37.19 8.74 2.59
C LYS A 143 37.65 8.36 1.19
N ILE A 144 36.93 8.78 0.15
CA ILE A 144 37.31 8.55 -1.24
C ILE A 144 38.55 9.39 -1.58
N ASP A 145 38.56 10.67 -1.19
CA ASP A 145 39.68 11.58 -1.44
C ASP A 145 40.99 11.14 -0.77
N ALA A 146 40.89 10.37 0.31
CA ALA A 146 42.04 9.82 1.04
C ALA A 146 42.65 8.56 0.41
N ILE A 147 42.09 8.04 -0.69
CA ILE A 147 42.61 6.85 -1.37
C ILE A 147 43.78 7.26 -2.26
N GLU A 148 45.01 6.88 -1.88
CA GLU A 148 46.22 7.19 -2.63
C GLU A 148 46.79 5.96 -3.35
N ASN A 149 46.40 4.76 -2.92
CA ASN A 149 46.93 3.51 -3.44
C ASN A 149 45.91 2.35 -3.40
N ILE A 150 46.32 1.19 -3.93
CA ILE A 150 45.46 0.00 -4.03
C ILE A 150 45.06 -0.53 -2.64
N GLN A 151 45.92 -0.44 -1.63
CA GLN A 151 45.59 -0.89 -0.28
C GLN A 151 44.49 -0.01 0.32
N ASP A 152 44.61 1.32 0.20
CA ASP A 152 43.57 2.24 0.68
C ASP A 152 42.23 1.98 -0.01
N LEU A 153 42.27 1.68 -1.32
CA LEU A 153 41.08 1.32 -2.09
C LEU A 153 40.45 0.01 -1.58
N GLN A 154 41.25 -1.00 -1.27
CA GLN A 154 40.77 -2.27 -0.72
C GLN A 154 40.12 -2.05 0.66
N ASP A 155 40.77 -1.29 1.53
CA ASP A 155 40.27 -0.99 2.87
C ASP A 155 38.95 -0.20 2.79
N TYR A 156 38.88 0.78 1.88
CA TYR A 156 37.65 1.52 1.60
C TYR A 156 36.51 0.60 1.14
N ILE A 157 36.75 -0.28 0.17
CA ILE A 157 35.73 -1.21 -0.34
C ILE A 157 35.23 -2.13 0.78
N ILE A 158 36.13 -2.69 1.59
CA ILE A 158 35.76 -3.56 2.72
C ILE A 158 34.88 -2.82 3.72
N GLU A 159 35.21 -1.57 4.06
CA GLU A 159 34.40 -0.77 4.98
C GLU A 159 33.01 -0.44 4.40
N MET A 160 32.98 -0.03 3.13
CA MET A 160 31.78 0.49 2.49
C MET A 160 30.82 -0.59 1.97
N GLU A 161 31.27 -1.84 1.83
CA GLU A 161 30.43 -2.95 1.38
C GLU A 161 29.15 -3.08 2.22
N SER A 162 29.27 -3.02 3.55
CA SER A 162 28.12 -3.13 4.46
C SER A 162 27.21 -1.89 4.50
N LYS A 163 27.67 -0.75 3.97
CA LYS A 163 26.98 0.55 4.08
C LYS A 163 26.32 0.96 2.78
N SER A 164 27.02 0.81 1.67
CA SER A 164 26.61 1.31 0.35
C SER A 164 26.82 0.32 -0.80
N GLY A 165 27.49 -0.82 -0.56
CA GLY A 165 27.79 -1.80 -1.61
C GLY A 165 28.73 -1.24 -2.70
N SER A 166 29.66 -0.36 -2.33
CA SER A 166 30.51 0.40 -3.27
C SER A 166 31.67 -0.41 -3.88
N GLY A 167 31.55 -1.72 -3.96
CA GLY A 167 32.55 -2.61 -4.55
C GLY A 167 32.49 -2.72 -6.07
N PHE A 168 33.54 -3.28 -6.67
CA PHE A 168 33.57 -3.66 -8.09
C PHE A 168 32.82 -4.97 -8.38
N VAL A 169 32.54 -5.74 -7.33
CA VAL A 169 31.87 -7.04 -7.39
C VAL A 169 30.74 -7.00 -6.37
N GLY A 170 29.52 -7.29 -6.82
CA GLY A 170 28.38 -7.43 -5.92
C GLY A 170 28.35 -8.83 -5.32
N PHE A 171 28.12 -8.91 -4.01
CA PHE A 171 27.97 -10.19 -3.31
C PHE A 171 26.50 -10.43 -2.94
N TYR A 172 26.02 -11.63 -3.22
CA TYR A 172 24.67 -12.07 -2.87
C TYR A 172 24.72 -13.38 -2.12
N VAL A 173 23.81 -13.55 -1.16
CA VAL A 173 23.63 -14.82 -0.44
C VAL A 173 22.34 -15.45 -0.94
N GLY A 174 22.47 -16.53 -1.71
CA GLY A 174 21.35 -17.24 -2.32
C GLY A 174 21.36 -18.73 -1.99
N ALA A 175 20.26 -19.41 -2.32
CA ALA A 175 20.20 -20.86 -2.20
C ALA A 175 21.23 -21.51 -3.15
N HIS A 176 21.95 -22.53 -2.68
CA HIS A 176 22.93 -23.24 -3.52
C HIS A 176 22.20 -23.97 -4.66
N PRO A 177 22.61 -23.79 -5.93
CA PRO A 177 21.84 -24.24 -7.10
C PRO A 177 21.71 -25.77 -7.21
N LYS A 178 22.55 -26.53 -6.49
CA LYS A 178 22.52 -28.00 -6.43
C LYS A 178 22.09 -28.56 -5.08
N ASP A 179 21.83 -27.72 -4.07
CA ASP A 179 21.44 -28.14 -2.73
C ASP A 179 20.66 -27.01 -2.04
N SER A 180 19.33 -27.02 -2.14
CA SER A 180 18.48 -25.94 -1.62
C SER A 180 18.47 -25.81 -0.09
N ASN A 181 19.10 -26.74 0.64
CA ASN A 181 19.29 -26.65 2.10
C ASN A 181 20.55 -25.87 2.50
N LYS A 182 21.32 -25.36 1.53
CA LYS A 182 22.54 -24.58 1.76
C LYS A 182 22.45 -23.19 1.15
N MET A 183 23.14 -22.25 1.79
CA MET A 183 23.38 -20.93 1.23
C MET A 183 24.75 -20.90 0.55
N LEU A 184 24.85 -20.11 -0.52
CA LEU A 184 26.07 -19.84 -1.27
C LEU A 184 26.24 -18.33 -1.40
N VAL A 185 27.48 -17.86 -1.28
CA VAL A 185 27.85 -16.50 -1.68
C VAL A 185 28.19 -16.52 -3.17
N THR A 186 27.53 -15.68 -3.96
CA THR A 186 27.76 -15.50 -5.39
C THR A 186 28.05 -14.06 -5.73
#